data_AF-A0A354UBV0-F1
#
_entry.id   AF-A0A354UBV0-F1
#
_cell.length_a   1.000
_cell.length_b   1.000
_cell.length_c   1.000
_cell.angle_alpha   90.00
_cell.angle_beta   90.00
_cell.angle_gamma   90.00
#
_symmetry.space_group_name_H-M   'P 1'
#
loop_
_entity.id
_entity.type
_entity.pdbx_description
1 polymer ?
#
loop_
_entity_poly.entity_id
_entity_poly.type
_entity_poly.pdbx_seq_one_letter_code
_entity_poly.pdbx_strand_id
1 'polypeptide(L)'
;MIINLTIKNWMSFRNETNFSLVATEERRLKDRLPKIRKSPVLYVSPVAVVYGGNASGKSNLFRLFAFLKAMVCNPLVSEEKQIPLEPFALSGKTSDQTTDISISFLA
;
A
#
# COMPACT_ATOMS: atom_id res chain seq x y z
N MET A 1 -4.30 -11.04 4.99
CA MET A 1 -5.03 -9.75 4.87
C MET A 1 -4.05 -8.60 4.90
N ILE A 2 -4.27 -7.48 4.20
CA ILE A 2 -3.38 -6.31 4.32
C ILE A 2 -3.56 -5.69 5.71
N ILE A 3 -2.46 -5.39 6.40
CA ILE A 3 -2.46 -4.66 7.68
C ILE A 3 -2.07 -3.22 7.44
N ASN A 4 -0.99 -3.01 6.69
CA ASN A 4 -0.41 -1.70 6.48
C ASN A 4 0.28 -1.65 5.12
N LEU A 5 0.23 -0.48 4.49
CA LEU A 5 0.96 -0.16 3.27
C LEU A 5 1.62 1.21 3.46
N THR A 6 2.92 1.29 3.20
CA THR A 6 3.68 2.54 3.17
C THR A 6 4.23 2.74 1.76
N ILE A 7 4.07 3.94 1.22
CA ILE A 7 4.39 4.29 -0.17
C ILE A 7 5.12 5.62 -0.19
N LYS A 8 6.22 5.71 -0.95
CA LYS A 8 6.93 6.97 -1.22
C LYS A 8 7.43 6.98 -2.65
N ASN A 9 7.38 8.15 -3.27
CA ASN A 9 7.85 8.39 -4.63
C ASN A 9 7.22 7.46 -5.70
N TRP A 10 5.88 7.36 -5.71
CA TRP A 10 5.13 6.54 -6.66
C TRP A 10 3.98 7.33 -7.29
N MET A 11 3.98 7.54 -8.61
CA MET A 11 2.93 8.25 -9.35
C MET A 11 2.52 9.59 -8.73
N SER A 12 1.40 9.64 -7.99
CA SER A 12 0.91 10.85 -7.30
C SER A 12 1.38 10.97 -5.84
N PHE A 13 2.06 9.97 -5.30
CA PHE A 13 2.58 9.92 -3.94
C PHE A 13 4.03 10.40 -3.92
N ARG A 14 4.23 11.69 -3.68
CA ARG A 14 5.58 12.26 -3.55
C ARG A 14 6.25 11.86 -2.24
N ASN A 15 5.59 12.19 -1.14
CA ASN A 15 6.08 11.95 0.22
C ASN A 15 5.63 10.57 0.71
N GLU A 16 6.26 10.12 1.80
CA GLU A 16 5.81 8.92 2.50
C GLU A 16 4.34 9.04 2.92
N THR A 17 3.53 8.06 2.51
CA THR A 17 2.10 7.99 2.78
C THR A 17 1.77 6.62 3.36
N ASN A 18 0.99 6.61 4.42
CA ASN A 18 0.58 5.40 5.12
C ASN A 18 -0.90 5.09 4.91
N PHE A 19 -1.20 3.85 4.53
CA PHE A 19 -2.54 3.28 4.47
C PHE A 19 -2.63 2.10 5.44
N SER A 20 -3.17 2.36 6.62
CA SER A 20 -3.31 1.40 7.71
C SER A 20 -4.73 0.85 7.79
N LEU A 21 -4.84 -0.48 7.87
CA LEU A 21 -6.05 -1.24 8.19
C LEU A 21 -6.02 -1.77 9.62
N VAL A 22 -5.12 -1.27 10.47
CA VAL A 22 -5.21 -1.52 11.91
C VAL A 22 -6.53 -0.93 12.40
N ALA A 23 -7.40 -1.78 12.96
CA ALA A 23 -8.68 -1.34 13.45
C ALA A 23 -8.50 -0.37 14.61
N THR A 24 -9.39 0.62 14.67
CA THR A 24 -9.54 1.51 15.83
C THR A 24 -10.11 0.73 17.02
N GLU A 25 -10.35 1.41 18.15
CA GLU A 25 -11.05 0.81 19.30
C GLU A 25 -12.54 0.53 19.03
N GLU A 26 -12.83 -0.34 18.06
CA GLU A 26 -14.17 -0.81 17.79
C GLU A 26 -14.59 -1.83 18.87
N ARG A 27 -15.62 -1.51 19.64
CA ARG A 27 -16.08 -2.32 20.78
C ARG A 27 -17.32 -3.16 20.45
N ARG A 28 -18.15 -2.75 19.48
CA ARG A 28 -19.45 -3.40 19.19
C ARG A 28 -19.30 -4.62 18.29
N LEU A 29 -18.42 -4.54 17.29
CA LEU A 29 -18.23 -5.60 16.30
C LEU A 29 -16.86 -6.28 16.40
N LYS A 30 -16.21 -6.15 17.57
CA LYS A 30 -14.85 -6.63 17.82
C LYS A 30 -14.67 -8.12 17.53
N ASP A 31 -15.67 -8.93 17.84
CA ASP A 31 -15.64 -10.38 17.63
C ASP A 31 -15.63 -10.77 16.14
N ARG A 32 -16.01 -9.83 15.25
CA ARG A 32 -15.96 -10.01 13.79
C ARG A 32 -14.62 -9.56 13.20
N LEU A 33 -13.77 -8.91 13.99
CA LEU A 33 -12.48 -8.41 13.51
C LEU A 33 -11.40 -9.49 13.67
N PRO A 34 -10.61 -9.75 12.62
CA PRO A 34 -9.42 -10.58 12.72
C PRO A 34 -8.41 -10.03 13.73
N LYS A 35 -7.93 -10.89 14.62
CA LYS A 35 -6.89 -10.58 15.62
C LYS A 35 -5.50 -10.71 15.03
N ILE A 36 -4.60 -9.78 15.35
CA ILE A 36 -3.18 -9.90 15.06
C ILE A 36 -2.55 -10.83 16.10
N ARG A 37 -2.14 -12.04 15.72
CA ARG A 37 -1.61 -13.06 16.66
C ARG A 37 -0.49 -12.55 17.58
N LYS A 38 0.38 -11.67 17.07
CA LYS A 38 1.51 -11.09 17.82
C LYS A 38 1.13 -9.91 18.74
N SER A 39 -0.12 -9.46 18.71
CA SER A 39 -0.60 -8.37 19.56
C SER A 39 -2.06 -8.60 19.98
N PRO A 40 -2.31 -8.98 21.25
CA PRO A 40 -3.65 -9.37 21.71
C PRO A 40 -4.67 -8.22 21.69
N VAL A 41 -4.18 -6.98 21.58
CA VAL A 41 -4.99 -5.76 21.58
C VAL A 41 -5.25 -5.21 20.18
N LEU A 42 -4.54 -5.68 19.15
CA LEU A 42 -4.68 -5.15 17.79
C LEU A 42 -5.51 -6.07 16.89
N TYR A 43 -6.39 -5.43 16.14
CA TYR A 43 -7.31 -6.06 15.20
C TYR A 43 -7.10 -5.44 13.81
N VAL A 44 -7.58 -6.12 12.77
CA VAL A 44 -7.51 -5.63 11.38
C VAL A 44 -8.92 -5.33 10.88
N SER A 45 -9.12 -4.18 10.25
CA SER A 45 -10.36 -3.90 9.52
C SER A 45 -10.40 -4.71 8.22
N PRO A 46 -11.38 -5.61 8.03
CA PRO A 46 -11.48 -6.40 6.82
C PRO A 46 -11.92 -5.59 5.59
N VAL A 47 -12.48 -4.41 5.82
CA VAL A 47 -13.05 -3.54 4.77
C VAL A 47 -12.51 -2.12 4.95
N ALA A 48 -12.21 -1.47 3.84
CA ALA A 48 -11.90 -0.04 3.78
C ALA A 48 -12.53 0.59 2.54
N VAL A 49 -12.82 1.88 2.66
CA VAL A 49 -13.38 2.70 1.57
C VAL A 49 -12.41 3.84 1.28
N VAL A 50 -12.06 4.02 0.02
CA VAL A 50 -11.16 5.08 -0.45
C VAL A 50 -11.96 6.08 -1.27
N TYR A 51 -12.13 7.30 -0.75
CA TYR A 51 -12.88 8.38 -1.39
C TYR A 51 -12.06 9.68 -1.41
N GLY A 52 -12.48 10.64 -2.23
CA GLY A 52 -11.76 11.91 -2.43
C GLY A 52 -12.07 12.53 -3.79
N GLY A 53 -11.67 13.79 -3.99
CA GLY A 53 -11.93 14.54 -5.24
C GLY A 53 -11.23 13.97 -6.48
N ASN A 54 -11.52 14.52 -7.65
CA ASN A 54 -10.81 14.14 -8.88
C ASN A 54 -9.30 14.41 -8.76
N ALA A 55 -8.50 13.58 -9.42
CA ALA A 55 -7.03 13.63 -9.36
C ALA A 55 -6.39 13.44 -7.96
N SER A 56 -7.15 13.06 -6.93
CA SER A 56 -6.63 12.85 -5.56
C SER A 56 -5.76 11.60 -5.38
N GLY A 57 -5.38 10.90 -6.46
CA GLY A 57 -4.51 9.71 -6.39
C GLY A 57 -5.20 8.37 -6.09
N LYS A 58 -6.53 8.31 -5.98
CA LYS A 58 -7.27 7.06 -5.70
C LYS A 58 -6.93 5.94 -6.71
N SER A 59 -7.02 6.24 -8.00
CA SER A 59 -6.69 5.26 -9.04
C SER A 59 -5.21 4.83 -8.99
N ASN A 60 -4.31 5.71 -8.56
CA ASN A 60 -2.88 5.37 -8.41
C ASN A 60 -2.62 4.43 -7.23
N LEU A 61 -3.43 4.49 -6.17
CA LEU A 61 -3.40 3.49 -5.10
C LEU A 61 -3.78 2.09 -5.62
N PHE A 62 -4.82 1.99 -6.46
CA PHE A 62 -5.19 0.70 -7.08
C PHE A 62 -4.14 0.23 -8.10
N ARG A 63 -3.52 1.13 -8.86
CA ARG A 63 -2.38 0.81 -9.73
C ARG A 63 -1.20 0.25 -8.95
N LEU A 64 -0.92 0.78 -7.76
CA LEU A 64 0.11 0.23 -6.89
C LEU A 64 -0.20 -1.22 -6.47
N PHE A 65 -1.45 -1.52 -6.08
CA PHE A 65 -1.83 -2.90 -5.75
C PHE A 65 -1.72 -3.83 -6.96
N ALA A 66 -2.11 -3.36 -8.15
CA ALA A 66 -1.94 -4.12 -9.39
C ALA A 66 -0.46 -4.38 -9.70
N PHE A 67 0.40 -3.37 -9.51
CA PHE A 67 1.85 -3.49 -9.64
C PHE A 67 2.44 -4.51 -8.66
N LEU A 68 2.12 -4.41 -7.36
CA LEU A 68 2.58 -5.36 -6.35
C LEU A 68 2.13 -6.79 -6.64
N LYS A 69 0.88 -6.97 -7.08
CA LYS A 69 0.38 -8.28 -7.51
C LYS A 69 1.16 -8.82 -8.71
N ALA A 70 1.41 -7.99 -9.73
CA ALA A 70 2.18 -8.39 -10.90
C ALA A 70 3.61 -8.80 -10.51
N MET A 71 4.25 -8.05 -9.62
CA MET A 71 5.59 -8.37 -9.11
C MET A 71 5.66 -9.71 -8.40
N VAL A 72 4.64 -10.05 -7.60
CA VAL A 72 4.60 -11.33 -6.85
C VAL A 72 4.18 -12.50 -7.74
N CYS A 73 3.17 -12.31 -8.59
CA CYS A 73 2.62 -13.39 -9.41
C CYS A 73 3.43 -13.68 -10.67
N ASN A 74 4.12 -12.67 -11.22
CA ASN A 74 4.91 -12.75 -12.45
C ASN A 74 6.34 -12.31 -12.15
N PRO A 75 7.15 -13.14 -11.46
CA PRO A 75 8.53 -12.80 -11.16
C PRO A 75 9.32 -12.53 -12.44
N LEU A 76 10.28 -11.61 -12.37
CA LEU A 76 11.17 -11.32 -13.48
C LEU A 76 12.02 -12.56 -13.78
N VAL A 77 12.04 -12.96 -15.05
CA VAL A 77 12.75 -14.16 -15.52
C VAL A 77 14.25 -13.89 -15.69
N SER A 78 14.66 -12.62 -15.82
CA SER A 78 16.04 -12.19 -15.97
C SER A 78 16.34 -10.90 -15.21
N GLU A 79 17.58 -10.74 -14.78
CA GLU A 79 18.09 -9.53 -14.11
C GLU A 79 18.17 -8.31 -15.05
N GLU A 80 18.21 -8.55 -16.36
CA GLU A 80 18.21 -7.50 -17.39
C GLU A 80 16.87 -6.77 -17.52
N LYS A 81 15.79 -7.41 -17.05
CA LYS A 81 14.45 -6.86 -17.19
C LYS A 81 14.19 -5.82 -16.10
N GLN A 82 14.12 -4.55 -16.50
CA GLN A 82 13.86 -3.45 -15.57
C GLN A 82 12.48 -3.55 -14.92
N ILE A 83 12.40 -3.18 -13.65
CA ILE A 83 11.13 -3.02 -12.94
C ILE A 83 10.43 -1.77 -13.51
N PRO A 84 9.19 -1.87 -14.00
CA PRO A 84 8.46 -0.73 -14.57
C PRO A 84 7.97 0.20 -13.45
N LEU A 85 8.88 0.96 -12.84
CA LEU A 85 8.59 1.94 -11.82
C LEU A 85 8.15 3.26 -12.46
N GLU A 86 7.14 3.89 -11.86
CA GLU A 86 6.68 5.24 -12.23
C GLU A 86 6.81 6.17 -11.01
N PRO A 87 7.95 6.89 -10.87
CA PRO A 87 8.16 7.85 -9.78
C PRO A 87 7.20 9.04 -9.85
N PHE A 88 7.24 9.89 -8.81
CA PHE A 88 6.48 11.13 -8.84
C PHE A 88 6.99 12.07 -9.95
N ALA A 89 6.12 12.44 -10.89
CA ALA A 89 6.55 13.15 -12.11
C ALA A 89 6.67 14.69 -11.95
N LEU A 90 5.96 15.30 -10.99
CA LEU A 90 5.89 16.77 -10.87
C LEU A 90 7.05 17.37 -10.05
N SER A 91 8.19 16.68 -9.98
CA SER A 91 9.40 17.20 -9.37
C SER A 91 10.64 16.70 -10.11
N GLY A 92 11.52 17.61 -10.52
CA GLY A 92 12.77 17.21 -11.19
C GLY A 92 13.77 16.47 -10.30
N LYS A 93 13.51 16.37 -8.99
CA LYS A 93 14.38 15.65 -8.04
C LYS A 93 13.93 14.22 -7.78
N THR A 94 12.69 13.85 -8.11
CA THR A 94 12.11 12.56 -7.74
C THR A 94 12.41 11.43 -8.74
N SER A 95 12.83 11.77 -9.96
CA SER A 95 13.28 10.78 -10.96
C SER A 95 14.49 9.99 -10.48
N ASP A 96 15.40 10.65 -9.76
CA ASP A 96 16.67 10.08 -9.32
C ASP A 96 16.58 9.53 -7.89
N GLN A 97 15.41 9.65 -7.25
CA GLN A 97 15.15 9.14 -5.91
C GLN A 97 14.58 7.72 -5.95
N THR A 98 14.87 6.95 -4.91
CA THR A 98 14.29 5.61 -4.75
C THR A 98 12.77 5.68 -4.61
N THR A 99 12.09 4.67 -5.13
CA THR A 99 10.69 4.36 -4.80
C THR A 99 10.69 3.38 -3.64
N ASP A 100 10.05 3.75 -2.53
CA ASP A 100 9.99 2.92 -1.33
C ASP A 100 8.56 2.41 -1.15
N ILE A 101 8.37 1.09 -1.18
CA ILE A 101 7.06 0.45 -0.98
C ILE A 101 7.22 -0.67 0.05
N SER A 102 6.42 -0.63 1.11
CA SER A 102 6.38 -1.67 2.15
C SER A 102 4.94 -2.08 2.42
N ILE A 103 4.68 -3.39 2.45
CA ILE A 103 3.35 -3.93 2.70
C ILE A 103 3.44 -5.06 3.74
N SER A 104 2.57 -5.00 4.74
CA SER A 104 2.48 -5.98 5.82
C SER A 104 1.18 -6.75 5.73
N PHE A 105 1.26 -8.07 5.89
CA PHE A 105 0.09 -8.94 5.87
C PHE A 105 -0.15 -9.63 7.22
N LEU A 106 -1.41 -9.87 7.53
CA LEU A 106 -1.85 -10.76 8.60
C LEU A 106 -1.53 -12.21 8.21
N ALA A 107 -0.74 -12.88 9.06
CA ALA A 107 -0.32 -14.27 8.97
C ALA A 107 -1.25 -15.21 9.75
#